data_AF-A0AB73KWY2-F1
#
_entry.id   AF-A0AB73KWY2-F1
#
_cell.length_a   1.000
_cell.length_b   1.000
_cell.length_c   1.000
_cell.angle_alpha   90.00
_cell.angle_beta   90.00
_cell.angle_gamma   90.00
#
_symmetry.space_group_name_H-M   'P 1'
#
loop_
_entity.id
_entity.type
_entity.pdbx_description
1 polymer ?
#
loop_
_entity_poly.entity_id
_entity_poly.type
_entity_poly.pdbx_seq_one_letter_code
_entity_poly.pdbx_strand_id
1 'polypeptide(L)'
;DRFSLQELVKRGILQTKERTVDNLERLLAFFGVADPEVAENVWGSYRTAFRRSTVLTPDDYATAVWLRQAELRAREIPCAPYDRAVLLELLPQLRALTVEEPAVWRTEIPRLCARAGVAVVFVAAPPNSHVSGVTRWL
;
A
#
# COMPACT_ATOMS: atom_id res chain seq x y z
N ASP A 1 21.34 5.90 -0.44
CA ASP A 1 21.03 7.15 -1.17
C ASP A 1 19.71 7.16 -1.94
N ARG A 2 18.91 6.07 -1.94
CA ARG A 2 17.72 5.97 -2.80
C ARG A 2 16.38 6.23 -2.09
N PHE A 3 16.33 6.11 -0.77
CA PHE A 3 15.14 6.47 0.04
C PHE A 3 15.24 7.88 0.63
N SER A 4 14.11 8.61 0.62
CA SER A 4 13.99 9.87 1.36
C SER A 4 13.87 9.61 2.87
N LEU A 5 14.97 9.82 3.60
CA LEU A 5 14.99 9.69 5.08
C LEU A 5 13.97 10.62 5.75
N GLN A 6 13.74 11.80 5.18
CA GLN A 6 12.71 12.72 5.68
C GLN A 6 11.31 12.12 5.58
N GLU A 7 10.98 11.48 4.46
CA GLU A 7 9.66 10.88 4.27
C GLU A 7 9.50 9.63 5.15
N LEU A 8 10.56 8.83 5.31
CA LEU A 8 10.55 7.67 6.20
C LEU A 8 10.29 8.06 7.67
N VAL A 9 10.92 9.13 8.16
CA VAL A 9 10.66 9.66 9.51
C VAL A 9 9.24 10.22 9.61
N LYS A 10 8.79 11.01 8.63
CA LYS A 10 7.43 11.56 8.60
C LYS A 10 6.35 10.47 8.64
N ARG A 11 6.65 9.31 8.05
CA ARG A 11 5.78 8.12 8.03
C ARG A 11 5.91 7.23 9.27
N GLY A 12 6.77 7.57 10.22
CA GLY A 12 7.02 6.81 11.43
C GLY A 12 7.80 5.50 11.23
N ILE A 13 8.47 5.35 10.08
CA ILE A 13 9.26 4.14 9.77
C ILE A 13 10.64 4.24 10.43
N LEU A 14 11.24 5.42 10.42
CA LEU A 14 12.52 5.72 11.06
C LEU A 14 12.35 6.71 12.21
N GLN A 15 13.25 6.68 13.18
CA GLN A 15 13.22 7.59 14.32
C GLN A 15 13.91 8.93 14.00
N THR A 16 15.03 8.89 13.30
CA THR A 16 15.83 10.08 12.94
C THR A 16 16.19 10.05 11.46
N LYS A 17 16.69 11.18 10.94
CA LYS A 17 17.21 11.27 9.56
C LYS A 17 18.67 10.81 9.45
N GLU A 18 19.22 10.21 10.50
CA GLU A 18 20.62 9.80 10.55
C GLU A 18 20.83 8.44 9.89
N ARG A 19 22.02 8.23 9.34
CA ARG A 19 22.41 6.97 8.71
C ARG A 19 23.07 6.07 9.74
N THR A 20 22.27 5.52 10.64
CA THR A 20 22.72 4.62 11.70
C THR A 20 22.40 3.18 11.35
N VAL A 21 23.10 2.23 12.00
CA VAL A 21 22.79 0.79 11.89
C VAL A 21 21.37 0.52 12.39
N ASP A 22 20.92 1.15 13.47
CA ASP A 22 19.54 1.03 13.98
C ASP A 22 18.49 1.46 12.94
N ASN A 23 18.68 2.58 12.24
CA ASN A 23 17.74 2.99 11.19
C ASN A 23 17.78 2.03 9.99
N LEU A 24 18.93 1.43 9.67
CA LEU A 24 19.01 0.40 8.63
C LEU A 24 18.23 -0.86 9.06
N GLU A 25 18.42 -1.35 10.28
CA GLU A 25 17.69 -2.50 10.82
C GLU A 25 16.17 -2.26 10.85
N ARG A 26 15.73 -1.06 11.26
CA ARG A 26 14.32 -0.67 11.20
C ARG A 26 13.76 -0.69 9.78
N LEU A 27 14.51 -0.18 8.82
CA LEU A 27 14.09 -0.15 7.42
C LEU A 27 13.96 -1.57 6.86
N LEU A 28 14.93 -2.43 7.14
CA LEU A 28 14.93 -3.84 6.75
C LEU A 28 13.75 -4.60 7.38
N ALA A 29 13.53 -4.41 8.68
CA ALA A 29 12.39 -4.98 9.41
C ALA A 29 11.05 -4.49 8.86
N PHE A 30 10.92 -3.20 8.56
CA PHE A 30 9.73 -2.62 7.93
C PHE A 30 9.40 -3.33 6.61
N PHE A 31 10.41 -3.59 5.78
CA PHE A 31 10.24 -4.32 4.53
C PHE A 31 10.15 -5.84 4.69
N GLY A 32 10.48 -6.38 5.86
CA GLY A 32 10.44 -7.82 6.14
C GLY A 32 11.54 -8.60 5.40
N VAL A 33 12.68 -7.96 5.16
CA VAL A 33 13.83 -8.54 4.43
C VAL A 33 15.09 -8.43 5.28
N ALA A 34 16.02 -9.36 5.12
CA ALA A 34 17.29 -9.35 5.84
C ALA A 34 18.36 -8.50 5.15
N ASP A 35 18.18 -8.16 3.86
CA ASP A 35 19.17 -7.47 3.06
C ASP A 35 18.52 -6.50 2.04
N PRO A 36 19.12 -5.32 1.77
CA PRO A 36 18.60 -4.35 0.81
C PRO A 36 18.47 -4.86 -0.64
N GLU A 37 19.35 -5.76 -1.11
CA GLU A 37 19.28 -6.31 -2.46
C GLU A 37 18.08 -7.26 -2.63
N VAL A 38 17.75 -8.02 -1.58
CA VAL A 38 16.52 -8.83 -1.54
C VAL A 38 15.30 -7.93 -1.66
N ALA A 39 15.34 -6.79 -0.99
CA ALA A 39 14.32 -5.76 -1.06
C ALA A 39 14.13 -5.26 -2.51
N GLU A 40 15.21 -4.89 -3.20
CA GLU A 40 15.17 -4.43 -4.61
C GLU A 40 14.60 -5.49 -5.55
N ASN A 41 14.98 -6.76 -5.38
CA ASN A 41 14.46 -7.86 -6.20
C ASN A 41 12.97 -8.14 -5.97
N VAL A 42 12.52 -8.07 -4.72
CA VAL A 42 11.11 -8.22 -4.36
C VAL A 42 10.27 -7.08 -4.96
N TRP A 43 10.80 -5.86 -5.01
CA TRP A 43 10.07 -4.70 -5.55
C TRP A 43 10.10 -4.62 -7.07
N GLY A 44 11.25 -4.89 -7.69
CA GLY A 44 11.41 -4.90 -9.14
C GLY A 44 10.59 -6.00 -9.83
N SER A 45 10.29 -7.09 -9.12
CA SER A 45 9.48 -8.20 -9.64
C SER A 45 7.98 -8.04 -9.44
N TYR A 46 7.52 -6.98 -8.77
CA TYR A 46 6.10 -6.75 -8.53
C TYR A 46 5.35 -6.43 -9.83
N ARG A 47 4.72 -7.47 -10.41
CA ARG A 47 3.71 -7.37 -11.47
C ARG A 47 2.38 -6.90 -10.88
N THR A 48 2.36 -5.75 -10.23
CA THR A 48 1.13 -5.19 -9.63
C THR A 48 0.34 -4.35 -10.65
N ALA A 49 -0.98 -4.46 -10.61
CA ALA A 49 -1.87 -3.63 -11.42
C ALA A 49 -1.93 -2.23 -10.80
N PHE A 50 -0.99 -1.37 -11.17
CA PHE A 50 -1.00 0.03 -10.77
C PHE A 50 -1.95 0.86 -11.61
N ARG A 51 -2.69 1.75 -10.97
CA ARG A 51 -3.33 2.88 -11.63
C ARG A 51 -2.39 4.09 -11.53
N ARG A 52 -1.52 4.28 -12.52
CA ARG A 52 -0.47 5.33 -12.53
C ARG A 52 -0.46 6.11 -13.84
N SER A 53 0.04 7.35 -13.79
CA SER A 53 0.32 8.13 -15.00
C SER A 53 1.46 7.47 -15.79
N THR A 54 1.37 7.45 -17.12
CA THR A 54 2.43 6.96 -18.02
C THR A 54 3.39 8.08 -18.46
N VAL A 55 3.09 9.33 -18.12
CA VAL A 55 3.81 10.52 -18.60
C VAL A 55 5.03 10.87 -17.73
N LEU A 56 5.02 10.45 -16.47
CA LEU A 56 6.04 10.81 -15.49
C LEU A 56 6.70 9.54 -14.93
N THR A 57 8.02 9.57 -14.77
CA THR A 57 8.78 8.49 -14.14
C THR A 57 8.45 8.47 -12.65
N PRO A 58 7.82 7.39 -12.13
CA PRO A 58 7.53 7.28 -10.71
C PRO A 58 8.82 7.11 -9.90
N ASP A 59 8.84 7.63 -8.68
CA ASP A 59 9.85 7.25 -7.69
C ASP A 59 9.53 5.83 -7.18
N ASP A 60 10.29 4.85 -7.67
CA ASP A 60 10.11 3.44 -7.34
C ASP A 60 10.33 3.15 -5.85
N TYR A 61 11.23 3.89 -5.19
CA TYR A 61 11.51 3.73 -3.76
C TYR A 61 10.36 4.29 -2.92
N ALA A 62 9.85 5.47 -3.27
CA ALA A 62 8.67 6.04 -2.65
C ALA A 62 7.44 5.13 -2.86
N THR A 63 7.30 4.57 -4.06
CA THR A 63 6.24 3.60 -4.40
C THR A 63 6.37 2.33 -3.55
N ALA A 64 7.57 1.77 -3.40
CA ALA A 64 7.82 0.59 -2.57
C ALA A 64 7.46 0.83 -1.10
N VAL A 65 7.83 1.99 -0.53
CA VAL A 65 7.44 2.37 0.84
C VAL A 65 5.93 2.40 0.99
N TRP A 66 5.22 3.06 0.08
CA TRP A 66 3.76 3.16 0.14
C TRP A 66 3.06 1.83 -0.04
N LEU A 67 3.53 1.00 -0.98
CA LEU A 67 3.04 -0.36 -1.16
C LEU A 67 3.21 -1.18 0.11
N ARG A 68 4.39 -1.12 0.73
CA ARG A 68 4.66 -1.87 1.95
C ARG A 68 3.77 -1.41 3.10
N GLN A 69 3.55 -0.10 3.25
CA GLN A 69 2.61 0.42 4.24
C GLN A 69 1.18 -0.05 4.00
N ALA A 70 0.72 -0.05 2.75
CA ALA A 70 -0.59 -0.55 2.38
C ALA A 70 -0.72 -2.05 2.67
N GLU A 71 0.30 -2.84 2.34
CA GLU A 71 0.36 -4.28 2.61
C GLU A 71 0.27 -4.60 4.10
N LEU A 72 1.06 -3.91 4.93
CA LEU A 72 1.04 -4.10 6.39
C LEU A 72 -0.35 -3.81 6.97
N ARG A 73 -0.96 -2.68 6.59
CA ARG A 73 -2.32 -2.33 7.02
C ARG A 73 -3.38 -3.30 6.49
N ALA A 74 -3.23 -3.80 5.27
CA ALA A 74 -4.17 -4.72 4.68
C ALA A 74 -4.15 -6.09 5.36
N ARG A 75 -2.96 -6.54 5.83
CA ARG A 75 -2.81 -7.77 6.61
C ARG A 75 -3.49 -7.71 7.99
N GLU A 76 -3.71 -6.51 8.52
CA GLU A 76 -4.42 -6.30 9.79
C GLU A 76 -5.95 -6.43 9.63
N ILE A 77 -6.47 -6.41 8.39
CA ILE A 77 -7.91 -6.48 8.13
C ILE A 77 -8.35 -7.96 8.06
N PRO A 78 -9.20 -8.43 8.98
CA PRO A 78 -9.77 -9.77 8.89
C PRO A 78 -10.66 -9.88 7.64
N CYS A 79 -10.30 -10.77 6.73
CA CYS A 79 -11.03 -11.00 5.49
C CYS A 79 -11.53 -12.45 5.45
N ALA A 80 -12.70 -12.65 4.84
CA ALA A 80 -13.14 -13.98 4.43
C ALA A 80 -12.20 -14.55 3.34
N PRO A 81 -12.28 -15.85 3.01
CA PRO A 81 -11.68 -16.36 1.78
C PRO A 81 -12.18 -15.58 0.56
N TYR A 82 -11.31 -15.39 -0.44
CA TYR A 82 -11.69 -14.68 -1.66
C TYR A 82 -12.83 -15.40 -2.38
N ASP A 83 -13.91 -14.66 -2.64
CA ASP A 83 -15.04 -15.13 -3.42
C ASP A 83 -15.37 -14.12 -4.53
N ARG A 84 -15.15 -14.56 -5.77
CA ARG A 84 -15.38 -13.75 -6.96
C ARG A 84 -16.88 -13.43 -7.16
N ALA A 85 -17.77 -14.37 -6.89
CA ALA A 85 -19.20 -14.17 -7.09
C ALA A 85 -19.73 -13.12 -6.11
N VAL A 86 -19.36 -13.25 -4.83
CA VAL A 86 -19.72 -12.27 -3.78
C VAL A 86 -19.17 -10.89 -4.13
N LEU A 87 -17.92 -10.78 -4.60
CA LEU A 87 -17.36 -9.49 -4.99
C LEU A 87 -18.14 -8.83 -6.13
N LEU A 88 -18.54 -9.61 -7.15
CA LEU A 88 -19.29 -9.09 -8.29
C LEU A 88 -20.69 -8.61 -7.90
N GLU A 89 -21.36 -9.34 -6.99
CA GLU A 89 -22.66 -8.96 -6.45
C GLU A 89 -22.62 -7.66 -5.65
N LEU A 90 -21.48 -7.36 -5.01
CA LEU A 90 -21.30 -6.11 -4.25
C LEU A 90 -21.06 -4.88 -5.13
N LEU A 91 -20.67 -5.04 -6.42
CA LEU A 91 -20.29 -3.92 -7.28
C LEU A 91 -21.33 -2.80 -7.41
N PRO A 92 -22.65 -3.06 -7.55
CA PRO A 92 -23.66 -2.00 -7.58
C PRO A 92 -23.70 -1.19 -6.29
N GLN A 93 -23.58 -1.86 -5.14
CA GLN A 93 -23.56 -1.22 -3.82
C GLN A 93 -22.28 -0.40 -3.63
N LEU A 94 -21.12 -0.94 -4.01
CA LEU A 94 -19.84 -0.22 -3.97
C LEU A 94 -19.87 1.04 -4.84
N ARG A 95 -20.53 0.97 -6.01
CA ARG A 95 -20.69 2.15 -6.89
C ARG A 95 -21.57 3.21 -6.25
N ALA A 96 -22.68 2.82 -5.62
CA ALA A 96 -23.55 3.76 -4.92
C ALA A 96 -22.83 4.51 -3.77
N LEU A 97 -21.89 3.85 -3.08
CA LEU A 97 -21.09 4.49 -2.03
C LEU A 97 -20.16 5.59 -2.55
N THR A 98 -19.82 5.62 -3.84
CA THR A 98 -18.86 6.61 -4.38
C THR A 98 -19.37 8.06 -4.38
N VAL A 99 -20.69 8.27 -4.27
CA VAL A 99 -21.31 9.60 -4.19
C VAL A 99 -21.63 10.04 -2.76
N GLU A 100 -21.40 9.15 -1.79
CA GLU A 100 -21.61 9.44 -0.37
C GLU A 100 -20.48 10.30 0.21
N GLU A 101 -20.71 10.80 1.42
CA GLU A 101 -19.70 11.54 2.18
C GLU A 101 -18.45 10.69 2.47
N PRO A 102 -17.24 11.28 2.49
CA PRO A 102 -16.00 10.58 2.83
C PRO A 102 -16.03 9.77 4.11
N ALA A 103 -16.73 10.21 5.14
CA ALA A 103 -16.87 9.47 6.38
C ALA A 103 -17.58 8.12 6.20
N VAL A 104 -18.52 8.04 5.25
CA VAL A 104 -19.33 6.86 4.97
C VAL A 104 -18.55 5.86 4.12
N TRP A 105 -18.12 6.26 2.92
CA TRP A 105 -17.50 5.30 2.00
C TRP A 105 -16.14 4.79 2.47
N ARG A 106 -15.39 5.58 3.26
CA ARG A 106 -14.11 5.14 3.86
C ARG A 106 -14.28 3.97 4.81
N THR A 107 -15.46 3.83 5.41
CA THR A 107 -15.78 2.78 6.38
C THR A 107 -16.50 1.61 5.73
N GLU A 108 -17.50 1.90 4.89
CA GLU A 108 -18.37 0.88 4.30
C GLU A 108 -17.68 0.06 3.21
N ILE A 109 -16.84 0.68 2.37
CA ILE A 109 -16.15 -0.04 1.30
C ILE A 109 -15.24 -1.15 1.86
N PRO A 110 -14.31 -0.87 2.81
CA PRO A 110 -13.50 -1.94 3.41
C PRO A 110 -14.35 -3.03 4.07
N ARG A 111 -15.42 -2.65 4.79
CA ARG A 111 -16.30 -3.60 5.48
C ARG A 111 -16.98 -4.56 4.50
N LEU A 112 -17.50 -4.05 3.39
CA LEU A 112 -18.16 -4.88 2.37
C LEU A 112 -17.16 -5.75 1.63
N CYS A 113 -16.03 -5.18 1.20
CA CYS A 113 -14.99 -5.91 0.47
C CYS A 113 -14.37 -7.04 1.30
N ALA A 114 -14.19 -6.85 2.61
CA ALA A 114 -13.64 -7.88 3.50
C ALA A 114 -14.49 -9.17 3.52
N ARG A 115 -15.81 -9.05 3.31
CA ARG A 115 -16.73 -10.20 3.19
C ARG A 115 -16.51 -11.03 1.93
N ALA A 116 -15.95 -10.44 0.88
CA ALA A 116 -15.59 -11.10 -0.37
C ALA A 116 -14.09 -11.50 -0.42
N GLY A 117 -13.39 -11.38 0.71
CA GLY A 117 -11.96 -11.65 0.82
C GLY A 117 -11.05 -10.59 0.19
N VAL A 118 -11.50 -9.33 0.17
CA VAL A 118 -10.73 -8.20 -0.37
C VAL A 118 -10.48 -7.16 0.72
N ALA A 119 -9.22 -6.99 1.11
CA ALA A 119 -8.80 -5.91 2.00
C ALA A 119 -8.67 -4.59 1.22
N VAL A 120 -9.39 -3.55 1.65
CA VAL A 120 -9.27 -2.19 1.07
C VAL A 120 -8.68 -1.27 2.11
N VAL A 121 -7.57 -0.61 1.75
CA VAL A 121 -6.87 0.34 2.62
C VAL A 121 -6.68 1.67 1.90
N PHE A 122 -6.82 2.75 2.66
CA PHE A 122 -6.53 4.11 2.18
C PHE A 122 -5.21 4.58 2.80
N VAL A 123 -4.19 4.76 1.97
CA VAL A 123 -2.87 5.22 2.39
C VAL A 123 -2.50 6.47 1.59
N ALA A 124 -2.10 7.53 2.28
CA ALA A 124 -1.67 8.77 1.64
C ALA A 124 -0.52 8.51 0.66
N ALA A 125 -0.73 8.91 -0.60
CA ALA A 125 0.26 8.73 -1.66
C ALA A 125 1.60 9.38 -1.29
N PRO A 126 2.74 8.78 -1.67
CA PRO A 126 4.02 9.46 -1.56
C PRO A 126 4.07 10.69 -2.47
N PRO A 127 4.83 11.71 -2.06
CA PRO A 127 5.26 12.77 -2.98
C PRO A 127 5.85 12.14 -4.26
N ASN A 128 5.51 12.67 -5.43
CA ASN A 128 6.07 12.25 -6.74
C ASN A 128 5.86 10.77 -7.12
N SER A 129 4.99 10.04 -6.44
CA SER A 129 4.71 8.63 -6.79
C SER A 129 3.89 8.49 -8.07
N HIS A 130 3.04 9.47 -8.40
CA HIS A 130 2.10 9.43 -9.52
C HIS A 130 1.22 8.15 -9.55
N VAL A 131 1.07 7.48 -8.41
CA VAL A 131 0.21 6.31 -8.22
C VAL A 131 -1.10 6.73 -7.56
N SER A 132 -2.21 6.27 -8.13
CA SER A 132 -3.58 6.51 -7.64
C SER A 132 -4.26 5.26 -7.08
N GLY A 133 -3.63 4.09 -7.20
CA GLY A 133 -4.15 2.84 -6.67
C GLY A 133 -3.31 1.63 -7.07
N VAL A 134 -3.45 0.54 -6.34
CA VAL A 134 -2.82 -0.75 -6.60
C VAL A 134 -3.77 -1.87 -6.20
N THR A 135 -3.77 -2.95 -6.97
CA THR A 135 -4.42 -4.21 -6.58
C THR A 135 -3.40 -5.35 -6.67
N ARG A 136 -3.33 -6.18 -5.63
CA ARG A 136 -2.47 -7.37 -5.56
C ARG A 136 -3.01 -8.42 -4.60
N TRP A 137 -2.53 -9.65 -4.76
CA TRP A 137 -2.68 -10.71 -3.77
C TRP A 137 -1.75 -10.46 -2.57
N LEU A 138 -2.17 -10.92 -1.39
CA LEU A 138 -1.47 -10.76 -0.11
C LEU A 138 -1.03 -12.10 0.45
#